data_AF-A0A8T6CFB8-F1
#
_entry.id   AF-A0A8T6CFB8-F1
#
_cell.length_a   1.000
_cell.length_b   1.000
_cell.length_c   1.000
_cell.angle_alpha   90.00
_cell.angle_beta   90.00
_cell.angle_gamma   90.00
#
_symmetry.space_group_name_H-M   'P 1'
#
loop_
_entity.id
_entity.type
_entity.pdbx_description
1 polymer ?
#
loop_
_entity_poly.entity_id
_entity_poly.type
_entity_poly.pdbx_seq_one_letter_code
_entity_poly.pdbx_strand_id
1 'polypeptide(L)'
;MLDYGYDEPRDSSFDLAPVPKPTVRMTESGENYGMFVIEPLPRGFGVTLGNPLRRVLLSSINGSAISSVKIEGVEHEYSTVPYVKEDVVDILLNVKSINLRAHTSRPGKLRLRVEGPGEVKAGDIIMSPDFEIVNPEFHIATLDGPNSKLEMDLNVETGKGYEPAASGDGRPIGELLVDAIYTPVRKVNYTVER
;
A
#
# COMPACT_ATOMS: atom_id res chain seq x y z
N MET A 1 -2.14 -62.08 48.00
CA MET A 1 -1.00 -61.68 47.17
C MET A 1 -1.55 -61.50 45.77
N LEU A 2 -1.79 -60.24 45.36
CA LEU A 2 -2.37 -59.92 44.06
C LEU A 2 -1.21 -59.60 43.12
N ASP A 3 -1.12 -60.36 42.03
CA ASP A 3 -0.09 -60.25 41.00
C ASP A 3 -0.47 -59.08 40.07
N TYR A 4 0.16 -57.92 40.28
CA TYR A 4 0.04 -56.78 39.38
C TYR A 4 1.09 -56.94 38.29
N GLY A 5 0.69 -57.57 37.17
CA GLY A 5 1.49 -57.57 35.95
C GLY A 5 1.73 -56.12 35.49
N TYR A 6 2.97 -55.66 35.59
CA TYR A 6 3.40 -54.45 34.92
C TYR A 6 3.43 -54.74 33.41
N ASP A 7 2.49 -54.14 32.68
CA ASP A 7 2.52 -54.08 31.21
C ASP A 7 3.84 -53.39 30.82
N GLU A 8 4.67 -54.04 30.01
CA GLU A 8 5.94 -53.46 29.55
C GLU A 8 5.69 -52.10 28.89
N PRO A 9 6.61 -51.12 29.04
CA PRO A 9 6.46 -49.84 28.36
C PRO A 9 6.43 -50.11 26.85
N ARG A 10 5.25 -49.93 26.24
CA ARG A 10 5.13 -49.93 24.77
C ARG A 10 6.15 -48.94 24.25
N ASP A 11 7.13 -49.45 23.53
CA ASP A 11 8.12 -48.64 22.81
C ASP A 11 7.34 -47.69 21.89
N SER A 12 7.23 -46.43 22.30
CA SER A 12 6.53 -45.38 21.58
C SER A 12 7.53 -44.58 20.76
N SER A 13 8.49 -45.28 20.15
CA SER A 13 9.16 -44.82 18.95
C SER A 13 8.13 -44.72 17.82
N PHE A 14 7.29 -43.68 17.89
CA PHE A 14 6.70 -43.13 16.68
C PHE A 14 7.88 -42.69 15.82
N ASP A 15 8.24 -43.53 14.84
CA ASP A 15 9.07 -43.14 13.71
C ASP A 15 8.35 -41.99 13.00
N LEU A 16 8.57 -40.77 13.50
CA LEU A 16 8.19 -39.55 12.82
C LEU A 16 9.05 -39.52 11.56
N ALA A 17 8.49 -40.04 10.46
CA ALA A 17 9.05 -39.88 9.13
C ALA A 17 9.48 -38.40 9.00
N PRO A 18 10.72 -38.12 8.59
CA PRO A 18 11.26 -36.77 8.61
C PRO A 18 10.35 -35.88 7.76
N VAL A 19 9.74 -34.87 8.40
CA VAL A 19 8.90 -33.89 7.70
C VAL A 19 9.80 -33.22 6.66
N PRO A 20 9.47 -33.31 5.36
CA PRO A 20 10.32 -32.69 4.35
C PRO A 20 10.35 -31.18 4.58
N LYS A 21 11.52 -30.56 4.39
CA LYS A 21 11.67 -29.12 4.58
C LYS A 21 10.75 -28.39 3.60
N PRO A 22 9.89 -27.46 4.05
CA PRO A 22 9.04 -26.70 3.16
C PRO A 22 9.90 -25.85 2.23
N THR A 23 9.51 -25.79 0.97
CA THR A 23 10.12 -24.97 -0.07
C THR A 23 9.12 -23.93 -0.55
N VAL A 24 9.62 -22.76 -0.94
CA VAL A 24 8.79 -21.71 -1.56
C VAL A 24 9.18 -21.65 -3.03
N ARG A 25 8.22 -21.84 -3.93
CA ARG A 25 8.41 -21.76 -5.38
C ARG A 25 7.51 -20.67 -5.94
N MET A 26 8.06 -19.82 -6.81
CA MET A 26 7.27 -18.87 -7.60
C MET A 26 6.79 -19.59 -8.86
N THR A 27 5.48 -19.68 -9.05
CA THR A 27 4.86 -20.39 -10.18
C THR A 27 4.45 -19.46 -11.30
N GLU A 28 4.06 -18.24 -10.96
CA GLU A 28 3.74 -17.18 -11.91
C GLU A 28 4.36 -15.87 -11.46
N SER A 29 4.81 -15.08 -12.44
CA SER A 29 5.35 -13.75 -12.22
C SER A 29 4.94 -12.82 -13.35
N GLY A 30 4.38 -11.67 -12.99
CA GLY A 30 4.16 -10.53 -13.87
C GLY A 30 4.78 -9.28 -13.25
N GLU A 31 4.55 -8.12 -13.86
CA GLU A 31 5.11 -6.85 -13.40
C GLU A 31 4.65 -6.47 -11.99
N ASN A 32 3.35 -6.61 -11.71
CA ASN A 32 2.71 -6.30 -10.42
C ASN A 32 1.96 -7.51 -9.83
N TYR A 33 2.37 -8.73 -10.20
CA TYR A 33 1.72 -9.97 -9.78
C TYR A 33 2.74 -11.07 -9.53
N GLY A 34 2.52 -11.87 -8.49
CA GLY A 34 3.31 -13.07 -8.22
C GLY A 34 2.44 -14.14 -7.56
N MET A 35 2.60 -15.38 -8.00
CA MET A 35 2.01 -16.56 -7.37
C MET A 35 3.11 -17.42 -6.75
N PHE A 36 2.92 -17.77 -5.48
CA PHE A 36 3.87 -18.55 -4.70
C PHE A 36 3.20 -19.81 -4.16
N VAL A 37 3.89 -20.94 -4.28
CA VAL A 37 3.49 -22.24 -3.72
C VAL A 37 4.47 -22.62 -2.62
N ILE A 38 3.93 -23.00 -1.45
CA ILE A 38 4.70 -23.46 -0.30
C ILE A 38 4.39 -24.93 -0.06
N GLU A 39 5.37 -25.80 -0.28
CA GLU A 39 5.19 -27.25 -0.15
C GLU A 39 6.51 -27.98 0.16
N PRO A 40 6.44 -29.18 0.76
CA PRO A 40 5.26 -29.76 1.40
C PRO A 40 5.03 -29.15 2.79
N LEU A 41 3.78 -29.13 3.25
CA LEU A 41 3.39 -28.67 4.58
C LEU A 41 2.69 -29.79 5.35
N PRO A 42 2.91 -29.93 6.67
CA PRO A 42 2.12 -30.82 7.49
C PRO A 42 0.63 -30.49 7.40
N ARG A 43 -0.22 -31.50 7.51
CA ARG A 43 -1.67 -31.31 7.47
C ARG A 43 -2.11 -30.25 8.49
N GLY A 44 -2.88 -29.27 8.02
CA GLY A 44 -3.37 -28.15 8.84
C GLY A 44 -2.46 -26.92 8.86
N PHE A 45 -1.19 -27.02 8.46
CA PHE A 45 -0.27 -25.87 8.49
C PHE A 45 -0.54 -24.84 7.38
N GLY A 46 -1.21 -25.22 6.29
CA GLY A 46 -1.57 -24.28 5.22
C GLY A 46 -2.39 -23.09 5.71
N VAL A 47 -3.37 -23.32 6.61
CA VAL A 47 -4.17 -22.23 7.20
C VAL A 47 -3.38 -21.46 8.27
N THR A 48 -2.59 -22.18 9.07
CA THR A 48 -1.71 -21.60 10.10
C THR A 48 -0.70 -20.63 9.51
N LEU A 49 -0.23 -20.86 8.28
CA LEU A 49 0.68 -19.96 7.57
C LEU A 49 -0.05 -18.95 6.67
N GLY A 50 -1.07 -19.38 5.93
CA GLY A 50 -1.71 -18.58 4.90
C GLY A 50 -2.34 -17.30 5.43
N ASN A 51 -3.13 -17.38 6.51
CA ASN A 51 -3.80 -16.19 7.04
C ASN A 51 -2.82 -15.17 7.67
N PRO A 52 -1.85 -15.58 8.51
CA PRO A 52 -0.81 -14.65 8.98
C PRO A 52 0.02 -14.04 7.86
N LEU A 53 0.45 -14.81 6.86
CA LEU A 53 1.20 -14.28 5.71
C LEU A 53 0.39 -13.23 4.95
N ARG A 54 -0.89 -13.51 4.68
CA ARG A 54 -1.80 -12.54 4.05
C ARG A 54 -1.88 -11.23 4.85
N ARG A 55 -1.99 -11.31 6.18
CA ARG A 55 -2.03 -10.13 7.05
C ARG A 55 -0.71 -9.36 7.01
N VAL A 56 0.42 -10.05 7.13
CA VAL A 56 1.76 -9.43 7.09
C VAL A 56 1.98 -8.68 5.78
N LEU A 57 1.63 -9.31 4.65
CA LEU A 57 1.77 -8.68 3.33
C LEU A 57 0.90 -7.42 3.18
N LEU A 58 -0.31 -7.40 3.75
CA LEU A 58 -1.22 -6.26 3.65
C LEU A 58 -0.93 -5.15 4.66
N SER A 59 -0.45 -5.47 5.87
CA SER A 59 -0.41 -4.50 6.98
C SER A 59 0.96 -4.23 7.59
N SER A 60 1.99 -5.00 7.26
CA SER A 60 3.27 -4.93 7.98
C SER A 60 4.46 -4.49 7.13
N ILE A 61 4.27 -4.36 5.82
CA ILE A 61 5.27 -3.83 4.89
C ILE A 61 5.32 -2.30 5.03
N ASN A 62 6.52 -1.77 5.23
CA ASN A 62 6.77 -0.34 5.20
C ASN A 62 6.56 0.19 3.79
N GLY A 63 5.90 1.33 3.67
CA GLY A 63 5.88 2.10 2.44
C GLY A 63 5.62 3.57 2.71
N SER A 64 5.31 4.29 1.64
CA SER A 64 5.13 5.74 1.64
C SER A 64 3.83 6.09 0.96
N ALA A 65 3.15 7.10 1.50
CA ALA A 65 1.89 7.60 0.96
C ALA A 65 1.81 9.12 1.13
N ILE A 66 0.99 9.74 0.30
CA ILE A 66 0.60 11.14 0.47
C ILE A 66 -0.46 11.16 1.56
N SER A 67 -0.27 11.96 2.62
CA SER A 67 -1.16 12.04 3.79
C SER A 67 -2.08 13.25 3.75
N SER A 68 -1.61 14.37 3.17
CA SER A 68 -2.42 15.55 2.94
C SER A 68 -1.99 16.32 1.70
N VAL A 69 -2.93 17.09 1.16
CA VAL A 69 -2.78 17.91 -0.04
C VAL A 69 -3.27 19.32 0.30
N LYS A 70 -2.51 20.33 -0.11
CA LYS A 70 -2.94 21.72 -0.06
C LYS A 70 -2.94 22.30 -1.47
N ILE A 71 -4.13 22.60 -1.98
CA ILE A 71 -4.32 23.16 -3.33
C ILE A 71 -4.51 24.66 -3.21
N GLU A 72 -3.83 25.45 -4.06
CA GLU A 72 -3.95 26.90 -4.05
C GLU A 72 -5.40 27.33 -4.35
N GLY A 73 -5.97 28.22 -3.52
CA GLY A 73 -7.32 28.75 -3.69
C GLY A 73 -8.45 27.78 -3.28
N VAL A 74 -8.12 26.60 -2.76
CA VAL A 74 -9.09 25.61 -2.29
C VAL A 74 -9.10 25.54 -0.76
N GLU A 75 -10.28 25.72 -0.17
CA GLU A 75 -10.46 25.64 1.28
C GLU A 75 -11.00 24.28 1.74
N HIS A 76 -11.76 23.59 0.89
CA HIS A 76 -12.43 22.33 1.20
C HIS A 76 -12.58 21.42 -0.02
N GLU A 77 -12.79 20.13 0.23
CA GLU A 77 -12.84 19.05 -0.77
C GLU A 77 -14.03 19.14 -1.74
N TYR A 78 -15.14 19.78 -1.35
CA TYR A 78 -16.33 19.91 -2.19
C TYR A 78 -16.29 21.10 -3.18
N SER A 79 -15.11 21.67 -3.40
CA SER A 79 -14.94 22.82 -4.29
C SER A 79 -14.46 22.39 -5.68
N THR A 80 -14.42 23.36 -6.60
CA THR A 80 -13.86 23.19 -7.94
C THR A 80 -12.67 24.13 -8.11
N VAL A 81 -11.72 23.75 -8.95
CA VAL A 81 -10.60 24.62 -9.31
C VAL A 81 -10.91 25.26 -10.66
N PRO A 82 -10.90 26.61 -10.78
CA PRO A 82 -11.15 27.28 -12.04
C PRO A 82 -10.22 26.76 -13.14
N TYR A 83 -10.77 26.52 -14.33
CA TYR A 83 -10.03 26.05 -15.50
C TYR A 83 -9.39 24.66 -15.34
N VAL A 84 -9.87 23.86 -14.39
CA VAL A 84 -9.53 22.43 -14.25
C VAL A 84 -10.79 21.63 -14.48
N LYS A 85 -10.67 20.52 -15.22
CA LYS A 85 -11.83 19.70 -15.61
C LYS A 85 -12.36 18.86 -14.44
N GLU A 86 -11.46 18.30 -13.65
CA GLU A 86 -11.73 17.48 -12.47
C GLU A 86 -12.11 18.36 -11.28
N ASP A 87 -13.03 17.87 -10.44
CA ASP A 87 -13.30 18.53 -9.16
C ASP A 87 -12.21 18.19 -8.12
N VAL A 88 -12.26 18.84 -6.95
CA VAL A 88 -11.24 18.60 -5.92
C VAL A 88 -11.29 17.16 -5.39
N VAL A 89 -12.46 16.52 -5.32
CA VAL A 89 -12.58 15.13 -4.87
C VAL A 89 -11.89 14.18 -5.85
N ASP A 90 -12.12 14.36 -7.15
CA ASP A 90 -11.48 13.61 -8.22
C ASP A 90 -9.95 13.76 -8.16
N ILE A 91 -9.46 14.99 -7.96
CA ILE A 91 -8.02 15.26 -7.79
C ILE A 91 -7.48 14.51 -6.57
N LEU A 92 -8.16 14.54 -5.43
CA LEU A 92 -7.73 13.82 -4.22
C LEU A 92 -7.71 12.30 -4.42
N LEU A 93 -8.67 11.74 -5.17
CA LEU A 93 -8.70 10.32 -5.53
C LEU A 93 -7.55 9.93 -6.46
N ASN A 94 -7.23 10.78 -7.43
CA ASN A 94 -6.09 10.59 -8.32
C ASN A 94 -4.77 10.66 -7.55
N VAL A 95 -4.60 11.65 -6.67
CA VAL A 95 -3.42 11.78 -5.81
C VAL A 95 -3.21 10.54 -4.95
N LYS A 96 -4.28 9.96 -4.38
CA LYS A 96 -4.22 8.71 -3.60
C LYS A 96 -3.73 7.50 -4.42
N SER A 97 -3.86 7.56 -5.73
CA SER A 97 -3.48 6.49 -6.66
C SER A 97 -2.04 6.62 -7.17
N ILE A 98 -1.32 7.68 -6.78
CA ILE A 98 0.11 7.84 -7.09
C ILE A 98 0.91 6.84 -6.26
N ASN A 99 1.74 6.05 -6.94
CA ASN A 99 2.66 5.12 -6.31
C ASN A 99 3.98 5.85 -6.04
N LEU A 100 4.26 6.09 -4.76
CA LEU A 100 5.46 6.76 -4.31
C LEU A 100 6.40 5.78 -3.60
N ARG A 101 7.70 5.91 -3.86
CA ARG A 101 8.76 5.26 -3.10
C ARG A 101 9.58 6.31 -2.37
N ALA A 102 9.69 6.18 -1.06
CA ALA A 102 10.60 6.97 -0.25
C ALA A 102 11.91 6.21 0.03
N HIS A 103 13.04 6.89 -0.12
CA HIS A 103 14.37 6.42 0.27
C HIS A 103 14.78 6.91 1.67
N THR A 104 13.88 7.64 2.34
CA THR A 104 14.05 8.17 3.69
C THR A 104 12.87 7.75 4.58
N SER A 105 13.09 7.71 5.90
CA SER A 105 12.03 7.49 6.90
C SER A 105 11.45 8.80 7.45
N ARG A 106 11.87 9.95 6.92
CA ARG A 106 11.40 11.27 7.35
C ARG A 106 10.20 11.69 6.50
N PRO A 107 9.21 12.38 7.09
CA PRO A 107 8.17 13.05 6.32
C PRO A 107 8.78 14.02 5.31
N GLY A 108 8.13 14.15 4.16
CA GLY A 108 8.56 15.03 3.08
C GLY A 108 7.42 15.84 2.51
N LYS A 109 7.78 16.80 1.65
CA LYS A 109 6.83 17.65 0.95
C LYS A 109 7.20 17.69 -0.51
N LEU A 110 6.26 17.34 -1.38
CA LEU A 110 6.36 17.43 -2.82
C LEU A 110 5.54 18.62 -3.31
N ARG A 111 5.84 19.12 -4.51
CA ARG A 111 5.13 20.27 -5.08
C ARG A 111 4.78 19.99 -6.53
N LEU A 112 3.55 20.30 -6.91
CA LEU A 112 3.09 20.31 -8.29
C LEU A 112 2.79 21.75 -8.69
N ARG A 113 3.34 22.21 -9.81
CA ARG A 113 3.03 23.52 -10.37
C ARG A 113 3.03 23.42 -11.89
N VAL A 114 1.85 23.49 -12.47
CA VAL A 114 1.64 23.43 -13.93
C VAL A 114 0.78 24.60 -14.36
N GLU A 115 1.15 25.22 -15.47
CA GLU A 115 0.48 26.40 -16.05
C GLU A 115 0.23 26.14 -17.54
N GLY A 116 -0.91 26.57 -18.04
CA GLY A 116 -1.33 26.39 -19.44
C GLY A 116 -2.12 25.10 -19.70
N PRO A 117 -2.78 25.00 -20.88
CA PRO A 117 -3.68 23.90 -21.19
C PRO A 117 -2.92 22.59 -21.39
N GLY A 118 -3.43 21.50 -20.84
CA GLY A 118 -2.79 20.20 -20.96
C GLY A 118 -3.20 19.18 -19.91
N GLU A 119 -2.69 17.97 -20.07
CA GLU A 119 -2.82 16.87 -19.10
C GLU A 119 -1.71 17.01 -18.05
N VAL A 120 -2.08 16.98 -16.77
CA VAL A 120 -1.14 17.00 -15.63
C VAL A 120 -0.96 15.59 -15.12
N LYS A 121 0.30 15.14 -15.04
CA LYS A 121 0.67 13.78 -14.66
C LYS A 121 1.46 13.75 -13.37
N ALA A 122 1.55 12.56 -12.77
CA ALA A 122 2.38 12.33 -11.59
C ALA A 122 3.84 12.68 -11.84
N GLY A 123 4.36 12.47 -13.06
CA GLY A 123 5.72 12.85 -13.44
C GLY A 123 6.00 14.36 -13.39
N ASP A 124 4.98 15.22 -13.39
CA ASP A 124 5.14 16.68 -13.29
C ASP A 124 5.38 17.15 -11.84
N ILE A 125 5.29 16.24 -10.87
CA ILE A 125 5.54 16.55 -9.45
C ILE A 125 7.04 16.79 -9.24
N ILE A 126 7.34 17.96 -8.70
CA ILE A 126 8.67 18.36 -8.26
C ILE A 126 8.95 17.73 -6.90
N MET A 127 10.00 16.91 -6.84
CA MET A 127 10.38 16.15 -5.64
C MET A 127 11.88 16.25 -5.35
N SER A 128 12.25 16.00 -4.09
CA SER A 128 13.67 15.81 -3.72
C SER A 128 14.15 14.40 -4.11
N PRO A 129 15.47 14.15 -4.17
CA PRO A 129 16.02 12.82 -4.45
C PRO A 129 15.66 11.75 -3.42
N ASP A 130 15.08 12.13 -2.28
CA ASP A 130 14.61 11.21 -1.25
C ASP A 130 13.31 10.49 -1.66
N PHE A 131 12.65 10.91 -2.74
CA PHE A 131 11.39 10.38 -3.23
C PHE A 131 11.46 10.05 -4.72
N GLU A 132 10.70 9.03 -5.12
CA GLU A 132 10.58 8.56 -6.49
C GLU A 132 9.11 8.25 -6.78
N ILE A 133 8.58 8.77 -7.89
CA ILE A 133 7.26 8.38 -8.40
C ILE A 133 7.44 7.17 -9.32
N VAL A 134 6.75 6.09 -8.98
CA VAL A 134 6.86 4.80 -9.66
C VAL A 134 5.98 4.73 -10.92
N ASN A 135 4.88 5.48 -10.96
CA ASN A 135 3.94 5.57 -12.09
C ASN A 135 3.85 7.02 -12.64
N PRO A 136 4.92 7.56 -13.25
CA PRO A 136 4.97 8.96 -13.69
C PRO A 136 3.93 9.32 -14.75
N GLU A 137 3.44 8.35 -15.51
CA GLU A 137 2.41 8.51 -16.54
C GLU A 137 0.99 8.69 -15.98
N PHE A 138 0.81 8.51 -14.67
CA PHE A 138 -0.50 8.53 -14.04
C PHE A 138 -1.15 9.92 -14.10
N HIS A 139 -2.39 9.97 -14.60
CA HIS A 139 -3.18 11.20 -14.74
C HIS A 139 -3.60 11.77 -13.39
N ILE A 140 -3.41 13.07 -13.18
CA ILE A 140 -3.87 13.80 -12.00
C ILE A 140 -5.05 14.68 -12.33
N ALA A 141 -4.91 15.55 -13.34
CA ALA A 141 -5.90 16.54 -13.70
C ALA A 141 -5.71 17.04 -15.13
N THR A 142 -6.71 17.71 -15.68
CA THR A 142 -6.70 18.30 -17.01
C THR A 142 -6.94 19.81 -16.89
N LEU A 143 -6.00 20.60 -17.40
CA LEU A 143 -6.07 22.05 -17.44
C LEU A 143 -6.69 22.54 -18.76
N ASP A 144 -7.70 23.40 -18.66
CA ASP A 144 -8.43 23.93 -19.81
C ASP A 144 -8.18 25.44 -20.03
N GLY A 145 -7.70 25.80 -21.21
CA GLY A 145 -7.45 27.19 -21.60
C GLY A 145 -6.10 27.77 -21.17
N PRO A 146 -5.72 28.94 -21.74
CA PRO A 146 -4.38 29.54 -21.59
C PRO A 146 -4.07 30.11 -20.20
N ASN A 147 -5.10 30.39 -19.39
CA ASN A 147 -4.95 30.94 -18.04
C ASN A 147 -5.11 29.88 -16.94
N SER A 148 -5.14 28.60 -17.31
CA SER A 148 -5.24 27.50 -16.36
C SER A 148 -3.94 27.36 -15.56
N LYS A 149 -4.08 27.17 -14.25
CA LYS A 149 -2.96 26.96 -13.33
C LYS A 149 -3.41 25.99 -12.25
N LEU A 150 -2.56 25.02 -11.95
CA LEU A 150 -2.73 24.13 -10.81
C LEU A 150 -1.44 24.11 -10.00
N GLU A 151 -1.56 24.61 -8.77
CA GLU A 151 -0.48 24.58 -7.79
C GLU A 151 -0.96 23.85 -6.53
N MET A 152 -0.22 22.82 -6.13
CA MET A 152 -0.50 22.10 -4.90
C MET A 152 0.77 21.60 -4.22
N ASP A 153 0.69 21.55 -2.90
CA ASP A 153 1.69 20.99 -2.01
C ASP A 153 1.19 19.63 -1.50
N LEU A 154 2.01 18.59 -1.59
CA LEU A 154 1.68 17.21 -1.23
C LEU A 154 2.56 16.78 -0.05
N ASN A 155 1.98 16.50 1.11
CA ASN A 155 2.72 15.99 2.25
C ASN A 155 2.82 14.46 2.17
N VAL A 156 4.03 13.95 2.35
CA VAL A 156 4.36 12.53 2.25
C VAL A 156 4.80 12.02 3.61
N GLU A 157 4.26 10.88 3.99
CA GLU A 157 4.62 10.17 5.21
C GLU A 157 5.01 8.73 4.90
N THR A 158 5.78 8.14 5.81
CA THR A 158 6.12 6.72 5.77
C THR A 158 5.40 5.98 6.88
N GLY A 159 4.85 4.83 6.56
CA GLY A 159 4.03 4.06 7.48
C GLY A 159 3.86 2.62 7.04
N LYS A 160 2.87 1.94 7.61
CA LYS A 160 2.53 0.55 7.31
C LYS A 160 1.03 0.41 7.11
N GLY A 161 0.63 -0.46 6.18
CA GLY A 161 -0.77 -0.79 5.98
C GLY A 161 -1.58 0.37 5.40
N TYR A 162 -2.71 0.66 6.03
CA TYR A 162 -3.67 1.66 5.60
C TYR A 162 -4.08 2.49 6.81
N GLU A 163 -4.05 3.80 6.66
CA GLU A 163 -4.51 4.75 7.66
C GLU A 163 -5.58 5.66 7.03
N PRO A 164 -6.83 5.60 7.50
CA PRO A 164 -7.88 6.47 6.98
C PRO A 164 -7.60 7.92 7.36
N ALA A 165 -8.04 8.85 6.52
CA ALA A 165 -7.96 10.27 6.80
C ALA A 165 -8.69 10.59 8.12
N ALA A 166 -7.95 11.07 9.11
CA ALA A 166 -8.52 11.42 10.40
C ALA A 166 -9.30 12.74 10.31
N SER A 167 -10.61 12.71 10.59
CA SER A 167 -11.39 13.93 10.85
C SER A 167 -10.86 14.59 12.13
N GLY A 168 -10.09 15.67 11.99
CA GLY A 168 -9.46 16.35 13.13
C GLY A 168 -9.70 17.84 13.08
N ASP A 169 -10.30 18.37 14.15
CA ASP A 169 -10.46 19.81 14.36
C ASP A 169 -9.11 20.47 14.67
N GLY A 170 -8.88 21.68 14.16
CA GLY A 170 -7.70 22.51 14.47
C GLY A 170 -6.58 22.52 13.42
N ARG A 171 -6.83 22.03 12.20
CA ARG A 171 -5.87 22.11 11.09
C ARG A 171 -5.92 23.47 10.37
N PRO A 172 -4.83 23.89 9.71
CA PRO A 172 -4.84 25.08 8.87
C PRO A 172 -5.90 24.96 7.76
N ILE A 173 -6.60 26.06 7.49
CA ILE A 173 -7.58 26.12 6.40
C ILE A 173 -6.91 25.78 5.06
N GLY A 174 -7.58 24.96 4.24
CA GLY A 174 -7.11 24.51 2.93
C GLY A 174 -6.17 23.29 2.93
N GLU A 175 -5.91 22.67 4.10
CA GLU A 175 -5.26 21.36 4.15
C GLU A 175 -6.30 20.24 4.04
N LEU A 176 -6.27 19.52 2.91
CA LEU A 176 -7.17 18.43 2.57
C LEU A 176 -6.51 17.10 2.91
N LEU A 177 -7.20 16.25 3.66
CA LEU A 177 -6.64 14.97 4.07
C LEU A 177 -7.01 13.89 3.08
N VAL A 178 -6.08 12.96 2.89
CA VAL A 178 -6.29 11.78 2.06
C VAL A 178 -5.95 10.55 2.85
N ASP A 179 -6.66 9.45 2.58
CA ASP A 179 -6.32 8.17 3.19
C ASP A 179 -4.90 7.76 2.78
N ALA A 180 -4.05 7.46 3.75
CA ALA A 180 -2.68 7.08 3.52
C ALA A 180 -2.60 5.56 3.29
N ILE A 181 -2.44 5.17 2.01
CA ILE A 181 -2.23 3.77 1.63
C ILE A 181 -0.73 3.48 1.57
N TYR A 182 -0.12 3.20 2.72
CA TYR A 182 1.32 2.92 2.80
C TYR A 182 1.70 1.57 2.18
N THR A 183 0.81 0.58 2.22
CA THR A 183 1.14 -0.76 1.74
C THR A 183 1.30 -0.79 0.22
N PRO A 184 2.43 -1.31 -0.31
CA PRO A 184 2.59 -1.51 -1.74
C PRO A 184 1.74 -2.69 -2.27
N VAL A 185 1.24 -3.54 -1.37
CA VAL A 185 0.47 -4.74 -1.73
C VAL A 185 -1.02 -4.41 -1.75
N ARG A 186 -1.61 -4.36 -2.95
CA ARG A 186 -3.03 -4.01 -3.14
C ARG A 186 -3.98 -5.17 -2.85
N LYS A 187 -3.56 -6.42 -3.11
CA LYS A 187 -4.42 -7.60 -2.98
C LYS A 187 -3.61 -8.84 -2.67
N VAL A 188 -4.11 -9.66 -1.74
CA VAL A 188 -3.55 -10.98 -1.41
C VAL A 188 -4.68 -11.97 -1.22
N ASN A 189 -4.57 -13.10 -1.89
CA ASN A 189 -5.42 -14.27 -1.74
C ASN A 189 -4.53 -15.50 -1.46
N TYR A 190 -5.07 -16.49 -0.77
CA TYR A 190 -4.42 -17.79 -0.60
C TYR A 190 -5.45 -18.90 -0.69
N THR A 191 -5.02 -20.06 -1.17
CA THR A 191 -5.79 -21.29 -1.23
C THR A 191 -4.97 -22.40 -0.58
N VAL A 192 -5.62 -23.35 0.08
CA VAL A 192 -4.97 -24.52 0.65
C VAL A 192 -5.47 -25.75 -0.10
N GLU A 193 -4.59 -26.33 -0.90
CA GLU A 193 -4.83 -27.60 -1.59
C GLU A 193 -4.55 -28.77 -0.63
N ARG A 194 -5.21 -29.91 -0.86
CA ARG A 194 -5.15 -31.11 -0.02
C ARG A 194 -4.40 -32.23 -0.70
#